data_AF-A0A8X6VV35-F1
#
_entry.id   AF-A0A8X6VV35-F1
#
_cell.length_a   1.000
_cell.length_b   1.000
_cell.length_c   1.000
_cell.angle_alpha   90.00
_cell.angle_beta   90.00
_cell.angle_gamma   90.00
#
_symmetry.space_group_name_H-M   'P 1'
#
loop_
_entity.id
_entity.type
_entity.pdbx_description
1 polymer ?
#
loop_
_entity_poly.entity_id
_entity_poly.type
_entity_poly.pdbx_seq_one_letter_code
_entity_poly.pdbx_strand_id
1 'polypeptide(L)'
;MFRMIFIDESQRDLLRIVWKDSIDDSIKTYRMNRVVYGTTCAPFLAQRVLKQLVMDDGHKYPLAASAVSADIFMDDLISGCLSISSAKQLKQELISLFSGTGMQLHKWSSNCIELLSNFDVSDGDVSLTIPDETKALGL
;
A
#
# COMPACT_ATOMS: atom_id res chain seq x y z
N MET A 1 -0.10 3.74 -1.28
CA MET A 1 0.80 3.80 -0.09
C MET A 1 1.85 4.91 -0.16
N PHE A 2 2.90 4.84 -1.00
CA PHE A 2 4.06 5.77 -0.95
C PHE A 2 3.69 7.26 -0.97
N ARG A 3 2.74 7.62 -1.85
CA ARG A 3 2.21 8.98 -1.94
C ARG A 3 1.44 9.44 -0.72
N MET A 4 1.27 8.67 0.36
CA MET A 4 0.68 9.14 1.62
C MET A 4 1.75 9.47 2.67
N ILE A 5 3.03 9.24 2.35
CA ILE A 5 4.15 9.42 3.28
C ILE A 5 4.89 10.70 2.89
N PHE A 6 4.92 11.68 3.79
CA PHE A 6 5.68 12.90 3.60
C PHE A 6 7.18 12.66 3.79
N ILE A 7 7.97 13.34 2.95
CA ILE A 7 9.41 13.44 3.11
C ILE A 7 9.70 14.64 3.99
N ASP A 8 10.68 14.47 4.88
CA ASP A 8 11.23 15.54 5.71
C ASP A 8 11.67 16.72 4.83
N GLU A 9 11.35 17.94 5.25
CA GLU A 9 11.55 19.14 4.42
C GLU A 9 13.02 19.34 4.03
N SER A 10 13.96 18.96 4.90
CA SER A 10 15.40 19.05 4.64
C SER A 10 15.86 18.13 3.50
N GLN A 11 15.13 17.04 3.25
CA GLN A 11 15.47 16.02 2.26
C GLN A 11 14.79 16.27 0.90
N ARG A 12 13.77 17.13 0.83
CA ARG A 12 12.98 17.36 -0.40
C ARG A 12 13.82 17.91 -1.56
N ASP A 13 14.91 18.61 -1.26
CA ASP A 13 15.83 19.12 -2.28
C ASP A 13 16.59 18.02 -3.03
N LEU A 14 16.75 16.84 -2.42
CA LEU A 14 17.34 15.65 -3.06
C LEU A 14 16.39 14.99 -4.07
N LEU A 15 15.10 15.34 -4.03
CA LEU A 15 14.05 14.78 -4.88
C LEU A 15 13.49 15.81 -5.87
N ARG A 16 14.36 16.69 -6.38
CA ARG A 16 13.98 17.68 -7.38
C ARG A 16 13.78 17.05 -8.75
N ILE A 17 12.78 17.54 -9.46
CA ILE A 17 12.58 17.24 -10.88
C ILE A 17 12.61 18.53 -11.68
N VAL A 18 13.11 18.42 -12.90
CA VAL A 18 13.03 19.46 -13.92
C VAL A 18 11.89 19.11 -14.87
N TRP A 19 11.13 20.10 -15.31
CA TRP A 19 10.04 19.93 -16.25
C TRP A 19 10.02 21.05 -17.26
N LYS A 20 9.61 20.72 -18.49
CA LYS A 20 9.53 21.67 -19.60
C LYS A 20 8.43 21.18 -20.54
N ASP A 21 7.43 22.04 -20.79
CA ASP A 21 6.23 21.67 -21.55
C ASP A 21 6.50 21.66 -23.07
N SER A 22 7.28 22.62 -23.58
CA SER A 22 7.79 22.67 -24.95
C SER A 22 9.28 23.02 -25.01
N ILE A 23 9.97 22.74 -26.12
CA ILE A 23 11.41 22.96 -26.29
C ILE A 23 11.83 24.44 -26.14
N ASP A 24 10.91 25.37 -26.32
CA ASP A 24 11.15 26.81 -26.21
C ASP A 24 10.83 27.37 -24.83
N ASP A 25 10.15 26.60 -23.97
CA ASP A 25 9.74 27.08 -22.65
C ASP A 25 10.91 27.16 -21.65
N SER A 26 10.74 28.01 -20.64
CA SER A 26 11.65 28.03 -19.50
C SER A 26 11.56 26.74 -18.69
N ILE A 27 12.70 26.28 -18.15
CA ILE A 27 12.75 25.09 -17.29
C ILE A 27 12.06 25.39 -15.96
N LYS A 28 11.07 24.58 -15.61
CA LYS A 28 10.43 24.59 -14.29
C LYS A 28 11.14 23.60 -13.38
N THR A 29 11.25 23.91 -12.10
CA THR A 29 11.79 23.01 -11.08
C THR A 29 10.73 22.73 -10.03
N TYR A 30 10.58 21.46 -9.67
CA TYR A 30 9.64 21.01 -8.64
C TYR A 30 10.38 20.21 -7.59
N ARG A 31 9.83 20.18 -6.38
CA ARG A 31 10.29 19.35 -5.27
C ARG A 31 9.20 18.36 -4.93
N MET A 32 9.55 17.09 -4.82
CA MET A 32 8.61 16.08 -4.35
C MET A 32 8.45 16.20 -2.83
N ASN A 33 7.20 16.30 -2.37
CA ASN A 33 6.89 16.41 -0.94
C ASN A 33 6.73 15.04 -0.26
N ARG A 34 6.61 13.98 -1.04
CA ARG A 34 6.23 12.64 -0.59
C ARG A 34 7.14 11.59 -1.18
N VAL A 35 7.17 10.40 -0.58
CA VAL A 35 7.99 9.27 -1.04
C VAL A 35 7.69 8.98 -2.51
N VAL A 36 8.74 8.91 -3.34
CA VAL A 36 8.64 8.73 -4.79
C VAL A 36 9.01 7.29 -5.16
N TYR A 37 8.27 6.73 -6.11
CA TYR A 37 8.55 5.44 -6.73
C TYR A 37 9.95 5.43 -7.36
N GLY A 38 10.60 4.26 -7.38
CA GLY A 38 11.91 4.08 -8.01
C GLY A 38 13.11 4.58 -7.19
N THR A 39 12.87 5.25 -6.05
CA THR A 39 13.96 5.51 -5.09
C THR A 39 14.30 4.23 -4.33
N THR A 40 15.59 3.96 -4.14
CA THR A 40 16.07 2.74 -3.45
C THR A 40 15.55 2.63 -2.01
N CYS A 41 15.28 3.76 -1.36
CA CYS A 41 14.78 3.82 0.02
C CYS A 41 13.25 3.74 0.14
N ALA A 42 12.48 3.88 -0.95
CA ALA A 42 11.02 3.91 -0.88
C ALA A 42 10.40 2.68 -0.17
N PRO A 43 10.80 1.44 -0.47
CA PRO A 43 10.26 0.26 0.21
C PRO A 43 10.54 0.27 1.71
N PHE A 44 11.76 0.66 2.11
CA PHE A 44 12.14 0.76 3.51
C PHE A 44 11.30 1.81 4.26
N LEU A 45 11.14 2.99 3.68
CA LEU A 45 10.34 4.07 4.27
C LEU A 45 8.88 3.66 4.44
N ALA A 46 8.30 3.00 3.43
CA ALA A 46 6.93 2.49 3.52
C ALA A 46 6.77 1.44 4.60
N GLN A 47 7.64 0.41 4.65
CA GLN A 47 7.58 -0.60 5.69
C GLN A 47 7.75 0.00 7.09
N ARG A 48 8.62 1.01 7.26
CA ARG A 48 8.78 1.69 8.55
C ARG A 48 7.50 2.42 9.00
N VAL A 49 6.76 3.02 8.07
CA VAL A 49 5.46 3.66 8.36
C VAL A 49 4.41 2.62 8.74
N LEU A 50 4.35 1.49 8.04
CA LEU A 50 3.41 0.41 8.38
C LEU A 50 3.73 -0.20 9.75
N LYS A 51 5.01 -0.35 10.10
CA LYS A 51 5.42 -0.75 11.45
C LYS A 51 4.97 0.27 12.49
N GLN A 52 5.08 1.56 12.21
CA GLN A 52 4.59 2.60 13.12
C GLN A 52 3.07 2.51 13.32
N LEU A 53 2.32 2.30 12.22
CA LEU A 53 0.87 2.11 12.28
C LEU A 53 0.48 0.97 13.22
N VAL A 54 1.17 -0.16 13.14
CA VAL A 54 0.93 -1.30 14.05
C VAL A 54 1.29 -0.97 15.49
N MET A 55 2.38 -0.23 15.73
CA MET A 55 2.76 0.19 17.07
C MET A 55 1.73 1.15 17.70
N ASP A 56 1.20 2.08 16.91
CA ASP A 56 0.30 3.13 17.40
C ASP A 56 -1.12 2.58 17.62
N ASP A 57 -1.66 1.86 16.64
CA ASP A 57 -3.09 1.46 16.61
C ASP A 57 -3.32 -0.05 16.55
N GLY A 58 -2.28 -0.87 16.37
CA GLY A 58 -2.41 -2.31 16.19
C GLY A 58 -3.04 -3.06 17.37
N HIS A 59 -2.93 -2.52 18.59
CA HIS A 59 -3.57 -3.07 19.78
C HIS A 59 -5.10 -3.13 19.69
N LYS A 60 -5.72 -2.29 18.84
CA LYS A 60 -7.18 -2.28 18.58
C LYS A 60 -7.61 -3.36 17.60
N TYR A 61 -6.69 -3.86 16.78
CA TYR A 61 -6.94 -4.72 15.62
C TYR A 61 -5.89 -5.84 15.55
N PRO A 62 -5.91 -6.81 16.49
CA PRO A 62 -4.83 -7.77 16.66
C PRO A 62 -4.59 -8.68 15.45
N LEU A 63 -5.63 -9.06 14.70
CA LEU A 63 -5.46 -9.88 13.49
C LEU A 63 -4.77 -9.07 12.39
N ALA A 64 -5.24 -7.83 12.18
CA ALA A 64 -4.62 -6.93 11.22
C ALA A 64 -3.17 -6.58 11.60
N ALA A 65 -2.90 -6.33 12.88
CA ALA A 65 -1.55 -6.06 13.38
C ALA A 65 -0.58 -7.20 13.10
N SER A 66 -1.02 -8.45 13.32
CA SER A 66 -0.24 -9.65 13.01
C SER A 66 0.03 -9.75 11.50
N ALA A 67 -1.00 -9.61 10.67
CA ALA A 67 -0.88 -9.72 9.21
C ALA A 67 0.01 -8.60 8.63
N VAL A 68 -0.17 -7.35 9.05
CA VAL A 68 0.66 -6.22 8.59
C VAL A 68 2.13 -6.41 8.97
N SER A 69 2.40 -7.07 10.10
CA SER A 69 3.77 -7.31 10.58
C SER A 69 4.47 -8.46 9.88
N ALA A 70 3.72 -9.50 9.48
CA ALA A 70 4.28 -10.75 8.96
C ALA A 70 4.12 -10.92 7.44
N ASP A 71 3.03 -10.38 6.87
CA ASP A 71 2.51 -10.79 5.57
C ASP A 71 2.54 -9.69 4.50
N ILE A 72 3.21 -8.56 4.81
CA ILE A 72 3.42 -7.48 3.84
C ILE A 72 4.73 -7.67 3.09
N PHE A 73 4.62 -7.67 1.76
CA PHE A 73 5.75 -7.61 0.85
C PHE A 73 5.63 -6.36 -0.03
N MET A 74 6.56 -5.41 0.17
CA MET A 74 6.54 -4.10 -0.49
C MET A 74 5.21 -3.38 -0.28
N ASP A 75 4.35 -3.30 -1.31
CA ASP A 75 3.03 -2.67 -1.30
C ASP A 75 1.85 -3.65 -1.28
N ASP A 76 2.11 -4.96 -1.34
CA ASP A 76 1.10 -6.01 -1.30
C ASP A 76 1.03 -6.67 0.10
N LEU A 77 -0.20 -6.99 0.53
CA LEU A 77 -0.48 -7.77 1.74
C LEU A 77 -1.12 -9.09 1.32
N ILE A 78 -0.45 -10.20 1.61
CA ILE A 78 -0.90 -11.54 1.22
C ILE A 78 -0.99 -12.41 2.47
N SER A 79 -2.20 -12.52 3.03
CA SER A 79 -2.47 -13.28 4.26
C SER A 79 -3.45 -14.43 4.03
N GLY A 80 -3.38 -15.46 4.87
CA GLY A 80 -4.28 -16.60 4.89
C GLY A 80 -5.10 -16.71 6.18
N CYS A 81 -6.16 -17.53 6.15
CA CYS A 81 -7.03 -17.80 7.29
C CYS A 81 -7.57 -19.23 7.22
N LEU A 82 -7.86 -19.85 8.37
CA LEU A 82 -8.38 -21.22 8.45
C LEU A 82 -9.91 -21.30 8.23
N SER A 83 -10.62 -20.19 8.33
CA SER A 83 -12.06 -20.12 8.07
C SER A 83 -12.47 -18.84 7.35
N ILE A 84 -13.62 -18.88 6.67
CA ILE A 84 -14.21 -17.72 6.01
C ILE A 84 -14.57 -16.63 7.05
N SER A 85 -15.04 -17.03 8.23
CA SER A 85 -15.38 -16.08 9.30
C SER A 85 -14.15 -15.32 9.80
N SER A 86 -13.02 -16.00 10.03
CA SER A 86 -11.79 -15.33 10.46
C SER A 86 -11.22 -14.45 9.34
N ALA A 87 -11.34 -14.86 8.08
CA ALA A 87 -10.93 -14.06 6.93
C ALA A 87 -11.76 -12.78 6.78
N LYS A 88 -13.09 -12.85 6.98
CA LYS A 88 -13.97 -11.67 7.01
C LYS A 88 -13.58 -10.72 8.14
N GLN A 89 -13.29 -11.25 9.32
CA GLN A 89 -12.84 -10.45 10.45
C GLN A 89 -11.48 -9.78 10.18
N LEU A 90 -10.49 -10.53 9.69
CA LEU A 90 -9.18 -10.01 9.33
C LEU A 90 -9.30 -8.86 8.31
N LYS A 91 -10.09 -9.06 7.24
CA LYS A 91 -10.36 -8.03 6.24
C LYS A 91 -10.96 -6.76 6.88
N GLN A 92 -11.94 -6.90 7.76
CA GLN A 92 -12.55 -5.76 8.44
C GLN A 92 -11.56 -5.04 9.37
N GLU A 93 -10.77 -5.79 10.12
CA GLU A 93 -9.72 -5.23 10.98
C GLU A 93 -8.66 -4.49 10.17
N LEU A 94 -8.26 -5.02 9.01
CA LEU A 94 -7.32 -4.37 8.08
C LEU A 94 -7.87 -3.03 7.57
N ILE A 95 -9.11 -3.02 7.09
CA ILE A 95 -9.77 -1.77 6.65
C ILE A 95 -9.81 -0.75 7.79
N SER A 96 -10.14 -1.21 9.00
CA SER A 96 -10.27 -0.35 10.18
C SER A 96 -8.92 0.21 10.64
N LEU A 97 -7.86 -0.61 10.68
CA LEU A 97 -6.51 -0.20 11.04
C LEU A 97 -5.98 0.88 10.08
N PHE A 98 -6.22 0.73 8.78
CA PHE A 98 -5.70 1.66 7.78
C PHE A 98 -6.53 2.94 7.62
N SER A 99 -7.79 2.96 8.09
CA SER A 99 -8.72 4.08 7.91
C SER A 99 -8.20 5.45 8.37
N GLY A 100 -7.38 5.50 9.43
CA GLY A 100 -6.79 6.73 9.97
C GLY A 100 -5.56 7.25 9.22
N THR A 101 -5.00 6.48 8.28
CA THR A 101 -3.70 6.79 7.66
C THR A 101 -3.80 7.47 6.29
N GLY A 102 -5.02 7.60 5.76
CA GLY A 102 -5.25 7.99 4.36
C GLY A 102 -4.78 6.95 3.33
N MET A 103 -4.29 5.79 3.77
CA MET A 103 -3.98 4.66 2.90
C MET A 103 -5.21 3.76 2.79
N GLN A 104 -5.78 3.67 1.60
CA GLN A 104 -6.89 2.76 1.32
C GLN A 104 -6.37 1.46 0.71
N LEU A 105 -6.75 0.33 1.30
CA LEU A 105 -6.52 -0.99 0.72
C LEU A 105 -7.50 -1.20 -0.44
N HIS A 106 -6.97 -1.60 -1.60
CA HIS A 106 -7.72 -1.77 -2.85
C HIS A 106 -7.34 -3.08 -3.54
N LYS A 107 -8.02 -3.43 -4.64
CA LYS A 107 -7.74 -4.64 -5.44
C LYS A 107 -7.77 -5.92 -4.59
N TRP A 108 -8.83 -6.06 -3.79
CA TRP A 108 -9.01 -7.25 -2.97
C TRP A 108 -9.16 -8.47 -3.89
N SER A 109 -8.48 -9.55 -3.52
CA SER A 109 -8.45 -10.77 -4.30
C SER A 109 -8.49 -11.97 -3.36
N SER A 110 -9.22 -13.02 -3.73
CA SER A 110 -9.40 -14.19 -2.89
C SER A 110 -9.76 -15.42 -3.71
N ASN A 111 -9.39 -16.59 -3.21
CA ASN A 111 -9.86 -17.88 -3.72
C ASN A 111 -11.28 -18.23 -3.22
N CYS A 112 -11.88 -17.39 -2.37
CA CYS A 112 -13.24 -17.56 -1.86
C CYS A 112 -14.09 -16.33 -2.23
N ILE A 113 -15.08 -16.54 -3.10
CA ILE A 113 -15.91 -15.46 -3.64
C ILE A 113 -16.75 -14.74 -2.57
N GLU A 114 -17.10 -15.44 -1.49
CA GLU A 114 -17.84 -14.86 -0.34
C GLU A 114 -17.05 -13.77 0.40
N LEU A 115 -15.73 -13.68 0.19
CA LEU A 115 -14.88 -12.62 0.76
C LEU A 115 -14.89 -11.35 -0.09
N LEU A 116 -15.35 -11.46 -1.34
CA LEU A 116 -15.43 -10.35 -2.31
C LEU A 116 -16.83 -9.72 -2.33
N SER A 117 -17.89 -10.53 -2.13
CA SER A 117 -19.29 -10.16 -2.37
C SER A 117 -19.92 -9.08 -1.45
N ASN A 118 -19.20 -8.54 -0.47
CA ASN A 118 -19.83 -7.85 0.68
C ASN A 118 -19.54 -6.34 0.82
N PHE A 119 -18.93 -5.67 -0.16
CA PHE A 119 -18.71 -4.22 -0.05
C PHE A 119 -18.81 -3.50 -1.38
N ASP A 120 -19.49 -2.33 -1.37
CA ASP A 120 -19.48 -1.31 -2.43
C ASP A 120 -18.11 -0.59 -2.49
N VAL A 121 -17.02 -1.34 -2.64
CA VAL A 121 -15.72 -0.74 -3.01
C VAL A 121 -15.65 -0.80 -4.53
N SER A 122 -15.93 0.33 -5.15
CA SER A 122 -15.96 0.54 -6.61
C SER A 122 -14.58 0.46 -7.27
N ASP A 123 -13.74 -0.50 -6.89
CA ASP A 123 -12.40 -0.63 -7.45
C ASP A 123 -12.01 -2.11 -7.65
N GLY A 124 -12.37 -2.59 -8.84
CA GLY A 124 -11.85 -3.77 -9.54
C GLY A 124 -11.38 -4.93 -8.68
N ASP A 125 -12.29 -5.85 -8.38
CA ASP A 125 -11.92 -7.20 -7.95
C ASP A 125 -10.94 -7.80 -8.97
N VAL A 126 -9.77 -8.20 -8.50
CA VAL A 126 -8.76 -8.86 -9.33
C VAL A 126 -8.97 -10.36 -9.19
N SER A 127 -9.20 -11.04 -10.31
CA SER A 127 -9.20 -12.50 -10.34
C SER A 127 -7.82 -13.04 -9.97
N LEU A 128 -7.74 -13.98 -9.03
CA LEU A 128 -6.54 -14.79 -8.77
C LEU A 128 -6.33 -15.76 -9.94
N THR A 129 -6.02 -15.23 -11.11
CA THR A 129 -5.54 -16.02 -12.24
C THR A 129 -4.05 -16.22 -12.01
N ILE A 130 -3.65 -17.45 -11.66
CA ILE A 130 -2.24 -17.85 -11.72
C ILE A 130 -1.90 -17.88 -13.22
N PRO A 131 -1.13 -16.92 -13.75
CA PRO A 131 -0.79 -16.94 -15.16
C PRO A 131 0.17 -18.10 -15.42
N ASP A 132 0.07 -18.73 -16.60
CA ASP A 132 1.07 -19.71 -17.07
C ASP A 132 2.47 -19.08 -17.18
N GLU A 133 2.55 -17.74 -17.25
CA GLU A 133 3.80 -16.99 -17.25
C GLU A 133 4.05 -16.28 -15.92
N THR A 134 5.23 -16.53 -15.35
CA THR A 134 5.68 -15.93 -14.10
C THR A 134 6.09 -14.47 -14.32
N LYS A 135 5.21 -13.52 -14.00
CA LYS A 135 5.66 -12.13 -13.77
C LYS A 135 6.28 -12.05 -12.39
N ALA A 136 7.57 -11.76 -12.34
CA ALA A 136 8.24 -11.44 -11.08
C ALA A 136 7.61 -10.18 -10.48
N LEU A 137 7.25 -10.22 -9.20
CA LEU A 137 6.72 -9.06 -8.47
C LEU A 137 7.69 -7.87 -8.63
N GLY A 138 7.19 -6.78 -9.22
CA GLY A 138 7.94 -5.52 -9.32
C GLY A 138 8.69 -5.25 -10.63
N LEU A 139 8.46 -6.01 -11.71
CA LEU A 139 8.98 -5.73 -13.06
C LEU A 139 7.86 -5.65 -14.12
#